data_AF-A0A2D0PLT7-F1
#
_entry.id   AF-A0A2D0PLT7-F1
#
_cell.length_a   1.000
_cell.length_b   1.000
_cell.length_c   1.000
_cell.angle_alpha   90.00
_cell.angle_beta   90.00
_cell.angle_gamma   90.00
#
_symmetry.space_group_name_H-M   'P 1'
#
loop_
_entity.id
_entity.type
_entity.pdbx_description
1 polymer ?
#
loop_
_entity_poly.entity_id
_entity_poly.type
_entity_poly.pdbx_seq_one_letter_code
_entity_poly.pdbx_strand_id
1 'polypeptide(L)'
;MELFELVVLCSGQQSVTGVDTADDANSYWRIRGKPNEICQRGVPIKCGQAIRFTHMKTGRNLHSHHFSSPLSSNQEVSAFGENGEGDDLDVWTVQCSGTYWEREDAVRIKHLGTSAFLSVTGEQYGHPIRGQREVHGMPSANPNNYWKVMEGVFILPSTDPSHHDEL
;
A
#
# COMPACT_ATOMS: atom_id res chain seq x y z
N MET A 1 -2.53 -14.55 11.71
CA MET A 1 -2.09 -15.37 10.55
C MET A 1 -3.03 -16.56 10.39
N GLU A 2 -3.32 -16.93 9.15
CA GLU A 2 -4.48 -17.71 8.62
C GLU A 2 -5.74 -16.84 8.50
N LEU A 3 -6.45 -16.75 7.37
CA LEU A 3 -6.58 -17.59 6.18
C LEU A 3 -6.56 -16.67 4.94
N PHE A 4 -6.07 -17.18 3.79
CA PHE A 4 -6.54 -16.63 2.51
C PHE A 4 -8.03 -17.00 2.42
N GLU A 5 -8.92 -16.02 2.50
CA GLU A 5 -10.28 -16.21 2.01
C GLU A 5 -10.65 -15.05 1.11
N LEU A 6 -11.03 -15.45 -0.10
CA LEU A 6 -11.35 -14.61 -1.23
C LEU A 6 -12.62 -13.81 -0.88
N VAL A 7 -12.49 -12.65 -0.23
CA VAL A 7 -13.55 -11.64 -0.36
C VAL A 7 -13.40 -11.11 -1.77
N VAL A 8 -14.18 -11.70 -2.67
CA VAL A 8 -14.32 -11.24 -4.05
C VAL A 8 -14.88 -9.83 -3.95
N LEU A 9 -14.04 -8.85 -4.27
CA LEU A 9 -14.48 -7.47 -4.38
C LEU A 9 -15.42 -7.31 -5.58
N CYS A 10 -16.07 -6.16 -5.74
CA CYS A 10 -16.97 -5.91 -6.88
C CYS A 10 -16.25 -6.12 -8.22
N SER A 11 -14.95 -5.82 -8.28
CA SER A 11 -14.11 -6.07 -9.46
C SER A 11 -13.69 -7.54 -9.67
N GLY A 12 -13.91 -8.41 -8.69
CA GLY A 12 -13.39 -9.78 -8.69
C GLY A 12 -11.94 -9.93 -8.20
N GLN A 13 -11.27 -8.82 -7.87
CA GLN A 13 -9.88 -8.82 -7.42
C GLN A 13 -9.73 -9.20 -5.94
N GLN A 14 -8.50 -9.46 -5.50
CA GLN A 14 -8.20 -9.83 -4.11
C GLN A 14 -8.44 -8.64 -3.18
N SER A 15 -9.17 -8.87 -2.09
CA SER A 15 -9.42 -7.86 -1.05
C SER A 15 -8.17 -7.41 -0.32
N VAL A 16 -8.15 -6.13 0.05
CA VAL A 16 -7.21 -5.54 1.02
C VAL A 16 -8.00 -5.08 2.25
N THR A 17 -7.50 -5.41 3.44
CA THR A 17 -8.20 -5.15 4.71
C THR A 17 -7.26 -4.63 5.78
N GLY A 18 -7.82 -3.98 6.80
CA GLY A 18 -7.10 -3.59 8.01
C GLY A 18 -7.27 -4.64 9.10
N VAL A 19 -6.18 -4.98 9.79
CA VAL A 19 -6.20 -5.93 10.91
C VAL A 19 -5.57 -5.29 12.15
N ASP A 20 -6.13 -5.59 13.33
CA ASP A 20 -5.62 -5.07 14.61
C ASP A 20 -4.53 -5.97 15.23
N THR A 21 -4.27 -7.13 14.63
CA THR A 21 -3.24 -8.07 15.09
C THR A 21 -1.85 -7.62 14.65
N ALA A 22 -0.96 -7.37 15.62
CA ALA A 22 0.47 -7.24 15.38
C ALA A 22 1.09 -8.55 14.88
N ASP A 23 2.27 -8.47 14.24
CA ASP A 23 3.10 -9.62 13.83
C ASP A 23 2.47 -10.61 12.82
N ASP A 24 1.50 -10.18 11.99
CA ASP A 24 1.03 -11.01 10.87
C ASP A 24 1.91 -10.84 9.63
N ALA A 25 2.47 -11.94 9.12
CA ALA A 25 3.28 -11.94 7.90
C ALA A 25 2.52 -11.44 6.65
N ASN A 26 1.19 -11.47 6.65
CA ASN A 26 0.33 -10.87 5.62
C ASN A 26 0.24 -9.33 5.73
N SER A 27 0.79 -8.72 6.77
CA SER A 27 0.82 -7.26 6.92
C SER A 27 2.06 -6.62 6.30
N TYR A 28 2.98 -7.41 5.73
CA TYR A 28 4.20 -6.89 5.13
C TYR A 28 4.01 -6.48 3.66
N TRP A 29 4.32 -5.23 3.39
CA TRP A 29 4.34 -4.62 2.06
C TRP A 29 5.74 -4.12 1.74
N ARG A 30 6.23 -4.44 0.54
CA ARG A 30 7.50 -3.94 0.02
C ARG A 30 7.25 -2.72 -0.85
N ILE A 31 7.98 -1.65 -0.58
CA ILE A 31 7.96 -0.45 -1.41
C ILE A 31 8.86 -0.67 -2.64
N ARG A 32 8.33 -0.34 -3.82
CA ARG A 32 9.05 -0.33 -5.10
C ARG A 32 8.87 1.02 -5.78
N GLY A 33 9.78 1.37 -6.70
CA GLY A 33 9.57 2.48 -7.61
C GLY A 33 8.44 2.24 -8.61
N LYS A 34 8.07 3.29 -9.33
CA LYS A 34 7.18 3.23 -10.49
C LYS A 34 7.71 2.21 -11.53
N PRO A 35 6.86 1.54 -12.32
CA PRO A 35 7.33 0.76 -13.46
C PRO A 35 8.30 1.57 -14.32
N ASN A 36 9.36 0.91 -14.81
CA ASN A 36 10.39 1.51 -15.67
C ASN A 36 11.23 2.64 -15.05
N GLU A 37 11.10 2.91 -13.75
CA GLU A 37 12.02 3.80 -13.03
C GLU A 37 13.04 3.00 -12.22
N ILE A 38 14.31 3.41 -12.28
CA ILE A 38 15.36 2.83 -11.45
C ILE A 38 15.15 3.31 -10.02
N CYS A 39 14.69 2.41 -9.15
CA CYS A 39 14.61 2.64 -7.72
C CYS A 39 15.72 1.85 -7.03
N GLN A 40 16.78 2.55 -6.64
CA GLN A 40 17.89 1.95 -5.89
C GLN A 40 17.47 1.66 -4.45
N ARG A 41 17.80 0.45 -4.00
CA ARG A 41 17.54 0.01 -2.63
C ARG A 41 18.30 0.88 -1.64
N GLY A 42 17.63 1.34 -0.58
CA GLY A 42 18.24 2.19 0.45
C GLY A 42 18.14 3.71 0.19
N VAL A 43 17.63 4.14 -0.98
CA VAL A 43 17.36 5.56 -1.22
C VAL A 43 16.13 6.02 -0.43
N PRO A 44 16.21 7.12 0.34
CA PRO A 44 15.06 7.67 1.04
C PRO A 44 13.93 8.09 0.09
N ILE A 45 12.68 7.86 0.50
CA ILE A 45 11.50 8.22 -0.30
C ILE A 45 11.20 9.70 -0.10
N LYS A 46 11.20 10.48 -1.19
CA LYS A 46 10.86 11.91 -1.14
C LYS A 46 9.36 12.10 -0.92
N CYS A 47 8.98 13.14 -0.17
CA CYS A 47 7.59 13.56 -0.12
C CYS A 47 7.13 13.97 -1.53
N GLY A 48 5.97 13.46 -1.95
CA GLY A 48 5.45 13.59 -3.31
C GLY A 48 5.95 12.53 -4.31
N GLN A 49 6.81 11.60 -3.89
CA GLN A 49 7.33 10.56 -4.78
C GLN A 49 6.25 9.51 -5.11
N ALA A 50 6.23 9.10 -6.38
CA ALA A 50 5.42 7.98 -6.85
C ALA A 50 6.10 6.64 -6.53
N ILE A 51 5.35 5.73 -5.91
CA ILE A 51 5.81 4.41 -5.48
C ILE A 51 4.73 3.37 -5.71
N ARG A 52 5.08 2.09 -5.56
CA ARG A 52 4.17 0.95 -5.50
C ARG A 52 4.35 0.21 -4.18
N PHE A 53 3.26 -0.33 -3.66
CA PHE A 53 3.25 -1.23 -2.51
C PHE A 53 2.97 -2.65 -3.00
N THR A 54 3.95 -3.55 -2.89
CA THR A 54 3.77 -4.96 -3.27
C THR A 54 3.62 -5.81 -2.01
N HIS A 55 2.50 -6.52 -1.88
CA HIS A 55 2.26 -7.43 -0.77
C HIS A 55 3.25 -8.60 -0.83
N MET A 56 4.00 -8.81 0.25
CA MET A 56 5.14 -9.73 0.27
C MET A 56 4.75 -11.18 0.00
N LYS A 57 3.60 -11.62 0.51
CA LYS A 57 3.18 -13.03 0.41
C LYS A 57 2.58 -13.39 -0.95
N THR A 58 1.85 -12.47 -1.57
CA THR A 58 1.14 -12.74 -2.84
C THR A 58 1.86 -12.19 -4.05
N GLY A 59 2.83 -11.28 -3.86
CA GLY A 59 3.45 -10.54 -4.96
C GLY A 59 2.49 -9.59 -5.67
N ARG A 60 1.28 -9.34 -5.16
CA ARG A 60 0.32 -8.42 -5.77
C ARG A 60 0.57 -6.98 -5.35
N ASN A 61 0.24 -6.02 -6.20
CA ASN A 61 0.36 -4.61 -5.91
C ASN A 61 -0.92 -4.07 -5.27
N LEU A 62 -0.79 -3.10 -4.37
CA LEU A 62 -1.91 -2.29 -3.90
C LEU A 62 -2.45 -1.49 -5.08
N HIS A 63 -3.74 -1.64 -5.34
CA HIS A 63 -4.38 -1.19 -6.56
C HIS A 63 -5.68 -0.48 -6.27
N SER A 64 -6.08 0.47 -7.13
CA SER A 64 -7.37 1.10 -7.02
C SER A 64 -7.91 1.61 -8.36
N HIS A 65 -9.23 1.61 -8.49
CA HIS A 65 -9.93 1.89 -9.75
C HIS A 65 -11.36 2.36 -9.47
N HIS A 66 -12.11 2.71 -10.51
CA HIS A 66 -13.48 3.24 -10.39
C HIS A 66 -14.53 2.12 -10.15
N PHE A 67 -14.31 1.33 -9.10
CA PHE A 67 -15.29 0.38 -8.55
C PHE A 67 -15.70 0.81 -7.15
N SER A 68 -16.90 0.43 -6.74
CA SER A 68 -17.38 0.65 -5.39
C SER A 68 -16.84 -0.42 -4.43
N SER A 69 -16.29 0.03 -3.30
CA SER A 69 -15.90 -0.79 -2.16
C SER A 69 -17.13 -1.49 -1.55
N PRO A 70 -16.94 -2.72 -1.02
CA PRO A 70 -18.04 -3.64 -0.73
C PRO A 70 -18.92 -3.25 0.47
N LEU A 71 -18.41 -2.50 1.45
CA LEU A 71 -19.15 -2.14 2.67
C LEU A 71 -19.61 -0.68 2.66
N SER A 72 -18.74 0.25 2.26
CA SER A 72 -19.02 1.69 2.39
C SER A 72 -19.41 2.38 1.07
N SER A 73 -19.34 1.67 -0.07
CA SER A 73 -19.55 2.26 -1.41
C SER A 73 -18.59 3.40 -1.77
N ASN A 74 -17.49 3.58 -1.01
CA ASN A 74 -16.33 4.38 -1.41
C ASN A 74 -15.58 3.75 -2.58
N GLN A 75 -14.42 4.30 -2.99
CA GLN A 75 -13.64 3.69 -4.06
C GLN A 75 -12.97 2.39 -3.60
N GLU A 76 -13.05 1.33 -4.39
CA GLU A 76 -12.46 0.03 -4.10
C GLU A 76 -10.92 0.09 -4.07
N VAL A 77 -10.34 -0.54 -3.05
CA VAL A 77 -8.89 -0.81 -2.96
C VAL A 77 -8.70 -2.31 -2.92
N SER A 78 -7.78 -2.80 -3.76
CA SER A 78 -7.59 -4.22 -4.02
C SER A 78 -6.10 -4.57 -4.10
N ALA A 79 -5.81 -5.86 -4.21
CA ALA A 79 -4.50 -6.38 -4.57
C ALA A 79 -4.56 -6.95 -6.00
N PHE A 80 -3.79 -6.38 -6.91
CA PHE A 80 -3.82 -6.67 -8.35
C PHE A 80 -2.46 -7.13 -8.88
N GLY A 81 -2.47 -7.77 -10.05
CA GLY A 81 -1.26 -8.20 -10.74
C GLY A 81 -0.61 -9.43 -10.11
N GLU A 82 0.67 -9.63 -10.41
CA GLU A 82 1.46 -10.79 -9.97
C GLU A 82 2.95 -10.48 -9.98
N ASN A 83 3.70 -10.99 -8.99
CA ASN A 83 5.15 -10.78 -8.86
C ASN A 83 5.62 -9.31 -8.89
N GLY A 84 4.73 -8.41 -8.50
CA GLY A 84 4.89 -6.97 -8.47
C GLY A 84 4.74 -6.31 -9.84
N GLU A 85 4.33 -7.06 -10.85
CA GLU A 85 3.90 -6.54 -12.15
C GLU A 85 2.40 -6.29 -12.15
N GLY A 86 1.99 -5.25 -12.86
CA GLY A 86 0.61 -4.77 -12.95
C GLY A 86 0.56 -3.55 -13.87
N ASP A 87 -0.24 -2.53 -13.54
CA ASP A 87 -0.48 -1.38 -14.41
C ASP A 87 -0.29 -0.02 -13.69
N ASP A 88 -0.64 1.07 -14.37
CA ASP A 88 -0.49 2.43 -13.85
C ASP A 88 -1.43 2.74 -12.66
N LEU A 89 -2.42 1.89 -12.38
CA LEU A 89 -3.33 1.98 -11.23
C LEU A 89 -2.78 1.28 -9.98
N ASP A 90 -1.53 0.81 -10.04
CA ASP A 90 -0.77 0.36 -8.87
C ASP A 90 0.05 1.49 -8.22
N VAL A 91 0.02 2.70 -8.81
CA VAL A 91 0.93 3.80 -8.46
C VAL A 91 0.29 4.75 -7.45
N TRP A 92 1.03 4.99 -6.36
CA TRP A 92 0.61 5.84 -5.25
C TRP A 92 1.66 6.92 -4.96
N THR A 93 1.21 8.07 -4.49
CA THR A 93 2.05 9.18 -4.06
C THR A 93 2.03 9.32 -2.54
N VAL A 94 3.20 9.40 -1.92
CA VAL A 94 3.33 9.64 -0.48
C VAL A 94 3.25 11.15 -0.21
N GLN A 95 2.25 11.58 0.57
CA GLN A 95 2.13 12.95 1.04
C GLN A 95 2.59 13.05 2.49
N CYS A 96 3.71 13.73 2.69
CA CYS A 96 4.30 14.01 4.00
C CYS A 96 4.73 15.48 4.10
N SER A 97 4.97 15.95 5.32
CA SER A 97 5.32 17.35 5.60
C SER A 97 6.81 17.67 5.44
N GLY A 98 7.68 16.65 5.53
CA GLY A 98 9.13 16.81 5.43
C GLY A 98 9.65 16.84 4.00
N THR A 99 10.97 16.68 3.85
CA THR A 99 11.60 16.42 2.54
C THR A 99 11.48 14.94 2.16
N TYR A 100 11.58 14.06 3.14
CA TYR A 100 11.51 12.61 2.99
C TYR A 100 10.43 12.03 3.89
N TRP A 101 9.94 10.85 3.54
CA TRP A 101 9.04 10.08 4.39
C TRP A 101 9.83 9.44 5.54
N GLU A 102 9.70 10.02 6.72
CA GLU A 102 10.29 9.48 7.94
C GLU A 102 9.37 8.45 8.60
N ARG A 103 9.96 7.47 9.30
CA ARG A 103 9.22 6.35 9.92
C ARG A 103 8.13 6.83 10.88
N GLU A 104 8.46 7.84 11.68
CA GLU A 104 7.59 8.29 12.77
C GLU A 104 6.48 9.24 12.31
N ASP A 105 6.57 9.73 11.07
CA ASP A 105 5.65 10.71 10.51
C ASP A 105 4.36 10.06 10.01
N ALA A 106 3.25 10.72 10.33
CA ALA A 106 1.97 10.39 9.73
C ALA A 106 1.93 10.92 8.29
N VAL A 107 1.58 10.05 7.34
CA VAL A 107 1.53 10.37 5.92
C VAL A 107 0.16 10.07 5.34
N ARG A 108 -0.15 10.66 4.19
CA ARG A 108 -1.26 10.19 3.35
C ARG A 108 -0.71 9.47 2.14
N ILE A 109 -1.43 8.45 1.68
CA ILE A 109 -1.07 7.70 0.49
C ILE A 109 -2.16 7.98 -0.53
N LYS A 110 -1.83 8.75 -1.57
CA LYS A 110 -2.78 9.21 -2.59
C LYS A 110 -2.60 8.40 -3.87
N HIS A 111 -3.66 7.76 -4.33
CA HIS A 111 -3.67 7.03 -5.58
C HIS A 111 -3.43 7.99 -6.75
N LEU A 112 -2.46 7.68 -7.62
CA LEU A 112 -2.07 8.61 -8.69
C LEU A 112 -3.15 8.71 -9.77
N GLY A 113 -3.74 7.57 -10.17
CA GLY A 113 -4.70 7.51 -11.28
C GLY A 113 -6.06 8.15 -10.97
N THR A 114 -6.57 8.02 -9.74
CA THR A 114 -7.92 8.50 -9.38
C THR A 114 -7.91 9.63 -8.35
N SER A 115 -6.75 10.02 -7.83
CA SER A 115 -6.61 10.98 -6.74
C SER A 115 -7.26 10.58 -5.40
N ALA A 116 -7.76 9.35 -5.25
CA ALA A 116 -8.31 8.87 -3.98
C ALA A 116 -7.22 8.67 -2.92
N PHE A 117 -7.56 8.96 -1.66
CA PHE A 117 -6.70 8.71 -0.51
C PHE A 117 -6.98 7.33 0.06
N LEU A 118 -5.94 6.51 0.22
CA LEU A 118 -6.02 5.26 0.96
C LEU A 118 -6.55 5.56 2.36
N SER A 119 -7.65 4.92 2.74
CA SER A 119 -8.42 5.23 3.95
C SER A 119 -8.89 3.96 4.62
N VAL A 120 -9.07 4.04 5.93
CA VAL A 120 -9.72 3.01 6.74
C VAL A 120 -10.66 3.67 7.74
N THR A 121 -11.86 3.12 7.88
CA THR A 121 -12.90 3.65 8.76
C THR A 121 -13.41 2.55 9.71
N GLY A 122 -14.67 2.61 10.14
CA GLY A 122 -15.24 1.74 11.16
C GLY A 122 -15.82 0.42 10.63
N GLU A 123 -16.04 0.34 9.32
CA GLU A 123 -16.71 -0.76 8.63
C GLU A 123 -15.85 -2.02 8.72
N GLN A 124 -16.47 -3.10 9.18
CA GLN A 124 -15.81 -4.38 9.40
C GLN A 124 -16.56 -5.49 8.68
N TYR A 125 -15.79 -6.44 8.15
CA TYR A 125 -16.35 -7.63 7.53
C TYR A 125 -16.89 -8.61 8.59
N GLY A 126 -17.90 -9.37 8.18
CA GLY A 126 -18.39 -10.54 8.88
C GLY A 126 -17.59 -11.80 8.53
N HIS A 127 -18.22 -12.97 8.61
CA HIS A 127 -17.58 -14.18 8.11
C HIS A 127 -17.28 -14.10 6.60
N PRO A 128 -16.16 -14.67 6.13
CA PRO A 128 -15.17 -15.42 6.93
C PRO A 128 -14.14 -14.57 7.68
N ILE A 129 -13.86 -13.36 7.20
CA ILE A 129 -12.81 -12.46 7.72
C ILE A 129 -13.31 -11.52 8.83
N ARG A 130 -13.95 -12.10 9.84
CA ARG A 130 -14.68 -11.35 10.87
C ARG A 130 -13.78 -10.35 11.59
N GLY A 131 -14.23 -9.10 11.66
CA GLY A 131 -13.55 -8.02 12.41
C GLY A 131 -12.44 -7.33 11.64
N GLN A 132 -12.05 -7.82 10.46
CA GLN A 132 -11.14 -7.07 9.58
C GLN A 132 -11.85 -5.82 9.05
N ARG A 133 -11.14 -4.70 8.99
CA ARG A 133 -11.68 -3.41 8.53
C ARG A 133 -11.60 -3.29 7.02
N GLU A 134 -12.58 -2.62 6.42
CA GLU A 134 -12.50 -2.23 5.02
C GLU A 134 -11.42 -1.17 4.81
N VAL A 135 -10.53 -1.43 3.85
CA VAL A 135 -9.65 -0.42 3.27
C VAL A 135 -10.24 0.04 1.95
N HIS A 136 -10.33 1.35 1.75
CA HIS A 136 -10.95 1.95 0.57
C HIS A 136 -10.32 3.30 0.21
N GLY A 137 -10.74 3.89 -0.91
CA GLY A 137 -10.32 5.20 -1.37
C GLY A 137 -11.37 6.29 -1.09
N MET A 138 -10.96 7.38 -0.44
CA MET A 138 -11.81 8.59 -0.24
C MET A 138 -11.31 9.76 -1.10
N PRO A 139 -12.18 10.62 -1.62
CA PRO A 139 -11.77 11.72 -2.51
C PRO A 139 -11.04 12.87 -1.81
N SER A 140 -11.20 12.99 -0.48
CA SER A 140 -10.73 14.14 0.30
C SER A 140 -9.83 13.71 1.45
N ALA A 141 -8.78 14.50 1.70
CA ALA A 141 -7.94 14.39 2.88
C ALA A 141 -8.77 14.60 4.16
N ASN A 142 -8.65 13.70 5.13
CA ASN A 142 -9.36 13.73 6.40
C ASN A 142 -8.56 12.92 7.47
N PRO A 143 -9.05 12.76 8.71
CA PRO A 143 -8.33 12.00 9.73
C PRO A 143 -8.18 10.49 9.46
N ASN A 144 -9.11 9.89 8.69
CA ASN A 144 -9.15 8.45 8.41
C ASN A 144 -8.17 8.00 7.31
N ASN A 145 -7.42 8.93 6.73
CA ASN A 145 -6.39 8.64 5.71
C ASN A 145 -4.97 9.01 6.13
N TYR A 146 -4.73 9.13 7.43
CA TYR A 146 -3.37 9.14 7.96
C TYR A 146 -2.89 7.72 8.22
N TRP A 147 -1.71 7.41 7.69
CA TRP A 147 -1.01 6.15 7.88
C TRP A 147 0.33 6.42 8.55
N LYS A 148 0.75 5.51 9.41
CA LYS A 148 2.08 5.52 10.03
C LYS A 148 2.73 4.17 9.82
N VAL A 149 4.03 4.18 9.53
CA VAL A 149 4.80 2.94 9.44
C VAL A 149 4.99 2.40 10.85
N MET A 150 4.68 1.11 11.04
CA MET A 150 4.89 0.42 12.31
C MET A 150 6.14 -0.46 12.20
N GLU A 151 5.96 -1.77 12.14
CA GLU A 151 7.04 -2.75 12.05
C GLU A 151 7.52 -2.94 10.61
N GLY A 152 8.82 -3.18 10.44
CA GLY A 152 9.39 -3.45 9.13
C GLY A 152 10.91 -3.53 9.11
N VAL A 153 11.44 -3.92 7.95
CA VAL A 153 12.88 -3.93 7.66
C VAL A 153 13.22 -2.70 6.82
N PHE A 154 14.10 -1.86 7.36
CA PHE A 154 14.50 -0.60 6.73
C PHE A 154 15.94 -0.72 6.26
N ILE A 155 16.15 -0.50 4.97
CA ILE A 155 17.49 -0.56 4.40
C ILE A 155 18.13 0.80 4.62
N LEU A 156 19.27 0.81 5.31
CA LEU A 156 20.07 2.00 5.48
C LEU A 156 20.59 2.48 4.12
N PRO A 157 20.65 3.79 3.87
CA PRO A 157 21.31 4.32 2.69
C PRO A 157 22.74 3.79 2.62
N SER A 158 23.15 3.28 1.46
CA SER A 158 24.53 2.89 1.23
C SER A 158 25.43 4.11 1.42
N THR A 159 26.35 4.05 2.37
CA THR A 159 27.32 5.13 2.62
C THR A 159 28.45 5.20 1.59
N ASP A 160 28.43 4.34 0.56
CA ASP A 160 29.52 4.25 -0.41
C ASP A 160 28.99 4.23 -1.87
N PRO A 161 29.30 5.26 -2.68
CA PRO A 161 28.97 5.29 -4.11
C PRO A 161 29.85 4.37 -4.98
N SER A 162 30.80 3.62 -4.41
CA SER A 162 31.95 3.10 -5.17
C SER A 162 32.27 1.60 -5.06
N HIS A 163 31.26 0.73 -5.03
CA HIS A 163 31.51 -0.70 -5.28
C HIS A 163 30.57 -1.25 -6.36
N HIS A 164 31.03 -1.10 -7.62
CA HIS A 164 30.71 -2.06 -8.67
C HIS A 164 31.46 -3.35 -8.33
N ASP A 165 30.77 -4.32 -7.74
CA ASP A 165 31.29 -5.69 -7.69
C ASP A 165 31.11 -6.30 -9.09
N GLU A 166 32.19 -6.27 -9.88
CA GLU A 166 32.38 -7.21 -10.98
C GLU A 166 32.73 -8.59 -10.39
N LEU A 167 31.90 -9.59 -10.71
CA LEU A 167 32.28 -11.00 -10.77
C LEU A 167 31.70 -11.62 -12.05
#